data_AF-A0ABD1IJ08-F1
#
_entry.id   AF-A0ABD1IJ08-F1
#
_cell.length_a   1.000
_cell.length_b   1.000
_cell.length_c   1.000
_cell.angle_alpha   90.00
_cell.angle_beta   90.00
_cell.angle_gamma   90.00
#
_symmetry.space_group_name_H-M   'P 1'
#
loop_
_entity.id
_entity.type
_entity.pdbx_description
1 polymer ?
#
loop_
_entity_poly.entity_id
_entity_poly.type
_entity_poly.pdbx_seq_one_letter_code
_entity_poly.pdbx_strand_id
1 'polypeptide(L)'
;MVSISPPQPKEAPYSEKSGENRRVREAKWWYSTFHTVTAMIGAGVLSLPYAMAYLGWGPGTLVMAFSWCITLNTMRQLIQLHECVPGVRFDRYYDLGRHAFGQRLGKWIVLPQQLIVQVGCNVVYLVTGGKCLKKFMEIACNNCTPIKQSYWIAIFGSIHFFLSQMPDINSISGVSLAAAIMSLSYSTIAWVGSLSRGRVPNVSYEYKKTSNADYMFRVFNALGQITTAFAGHAVVLEIQSTIPSAPEKPSSIPMWRGAVWAYFVNAICYFPVALVGYWAFGQDVEDNVLVALEKPAWLIAAANLMVFVHVIGSYQIYAMPFFEVVEKTVVARFKVTHGLGLRLFVRSTYVALTSFVAVTFPFFGDLLGLFGGFGFASTTYILPCVIWLKIKKPRRFSLSWTFNWGCIFFGVFIMFTSTIGGVRNVVVDSSTYDFYS
;
A
#
# COMPACT_ATOMS: atom_id res chain seq x y z
N MET A 1 17.39 -20.42 42.28
CA MET A 1 16.48 -20.81 41.16
C MET A 1 16.83 -19.97 39.95
N VAL A 2 17.51 -20.56 38.97
CA VAL A 2 17.72 -19.91 37.67
C VAL A 2 16.36 -19.94 36.97
N SER A 3 15.75 -18.78 36.77
CA SER A 3 14.55 -18.64 35.95
C SER A 3 14.94 -18.97 34.50
N ILE A 4 14.66 -20.20 34.08
CA ILE A 4 14.84 -20.61 32.69
C ILE A 4 13.64 -20.01 31.95
N SER A 5 13.87 -18.85 31.31
CA SER A 5 12.91 -18.27 30.38
C SER A 5 12.51 -19.32 29.34
N PRO A 6 11.21 -19.52 29.07
CA PRO A 6 10.79 -20.51 28.07
C PRO A 6 11.45 -20.21 26.72
N PRO A 7 11.84 -21.24 25.95
CA PRO A 7 12.53 -21.06 24.69
C PRO A 7 11.66 -20.26 23.71
N GLN A 8 12.23 -19.19 23.15
CA GLN A 8 11.54 -18.41 22.13
C GLN A 8 11.21 -19.27 20.89
N PRO A 9 10.05 -19.04 20.24
CA PRO A 9 9.70 -19.72 18.99
C PRO A 9 10.81 -19.61 17.95
N LYS A 10 11.09 -20.70 17.24
CA LYS A 10 12.07 -20.72 16.16
C LYS A 10 11.42 -20.15 14.89
N GLU A 11 12.22 -19.47 14.06
CA GLU A 11 11.78 -19.15 12.70
C GLU A 11 11.52 -20.44 11.93
N ALA A 12 10.65 -20.37 10.91
CA ALA A 12 10.38 -21.51 10.03
C ALA A 12 11.69 -22.16 9.56
N PRO A 13 11.77 -23.51 9.50
CA PRO A 13 13.02 -24.22 9.17
C PRO A 13 13.58 -23.91 7.78
N TYR A 14 12.80 -23.21 6.95
CA TYR A 14 13.16 -22.73 5.62
C TYR A 14 13.56 -21.25 5.59
N SER A 15 13.48 -20.54 6.72
CA SER A 15 14.18 -19.27 6.95
C SER A 15 15.67 -19.59 6.97
N GLU A 16 16.41 -19.12 5.97
CA GLU A 16 17.85 -19.29 5.94
C GLU A 16 18.45 -18.67 7.20
N LYS A 17 19.13 -19.48 8.03
CA LYS A 17 19.81 -19.04 9.25
C LYS A 17 20.74 -17.87 8.91
N SER A 18 20.31 -16.64 9.17
CA SER A 18 21.21 -15.48 9.10
C SER A 18 22.18 -15.57 10.26
N GLY A 19 23.48 -15.56 9.97
CA GLY A 19 24.52 -15.33 10.98
C GLY A 19 24.54 -13.89 11.54
N GLU A 20 23.49 -13.09 11.31
CA GLU A 20 23.31 -11.79 11.94
C GLU A 20 22.76 -11.97 13.35
N ASN A 21 23.33 -11.22 14.30
CA ASN A 21 22.84 -11.06 15.67
C ASN A 21 21.32 -11.16 15.74
N ARG A 22 20.83 -12.10 16.55
CA ARG A 22 19.42 -12.34 16.84
C ARG A 22 18.76 -10.99 17.16
N ARG A 23 18.04 -10.40 16.19
CA ARG A 23 17.49 -9.04 16.30
C ARG A 23 16.62 -8.97 17.55
N VAL A 24 16.91 -8.03 18.44
CA VAL A 24 16.11 -7.86 19.65
C VAL A 24 14.74 -7.35 19.23
N ARG A 25 13.71 -8.17 19.49
CA ARG A 25 12.31 -7.85 19.18
C ARG A 25 11.74 -7.06 20.35
N GLU A 26 11.54 -5.75 20.18
CA GLU A 26 11.10 -4.85 21.26
C GLU A 26 9.77 -4.13 20.94
N ALA A 27 9.18 -4.38 19.76
CA ALA A 27 8.03 -3.62 19.31
C ALA A 27 6.77 -3.89 20.16
N LYS A 28 6.08 -2.82 20.56
CA LYS A 28 4.81 -2.84 21.29
C LYS A 28 3.61 -2.73 20.33
N TRP A 29 2.40 -2.97 20.83
CA TRP A 29 1.16 -2.92 20.04
C TRP A 29 0.91 -1.57 19.33
N TRP A 30 1.39 -0.46 19.90
CA TRP A 30 1.23 0.86 19.29
C TRP A 30 2.22 1.09 18.13
N TYR A 31 3.42 0.48 18.18
CA TYR A 31 4.34 0.49 17.04
C TYR A 31 3.71 -0.19 15.83
N SER A 32 3.05 -1.34 16.05
CA SER A 32 2.36 -2.02 14.96
C SER A 32 1.19 -1.20 14.42
N THR A 33 0.44 -0.49 15.26
CA THR A 33 -0.57 0.48 14.78
C THR A 33 0.04 1.50 13.83
N PHE A 34 1.12 2.20 14.21
CA PHE A 34 1.70 3.24 13.36
C PHE A 34 2.25 2.66 12.05
N HIS A 35 2.96 1.53 12.09
CA HIS A 35 3.46 0.90 10.86
C HIS A 35 2.33 0.40 9.95
N THR A 36 1.25 -0.16 10.52
CA THR A 36 0.07 -0.57 9.74
C THR A 36 -0.67 0.65 9.17
N VAL A 37 -0.81 1.74 9.92
CA VAL A 37 -1.39 3.00 9.43
C VAL A 37 -0.54 3.57 8.30
N THR A 38 0.78 3.66 8.44
CA THR A 38 1.66 4.17 7.38
C THR A 38 1.63 3.28 6.13
N ALA A 39 1.54 1.96 6.31
CA ALA A 39 1.44 1.03 5.19
C ALA A 39 0.10 1.15 4.44
N MET A 40 -1.02 1.33 5.16
CA MET A 40 -2.36 1.42 4.54
C MET A 40 -2.65 2.84 4.03
N ILE A 41 -2.57 3.83 4.91
CA ILE A 41 -2.92 5.24 4.65
C ILE A 41 -1.78 5.89 3.90
N GLY A 42 -1.75 5.66 2.59
CA GLY A 42 -0.86 6.30 1.65
C GLY A 42 -1.60 7.01 0.53
N ALA A 43 -1.08 6.93 -0.68
CA ALA A 43 -1.63 7.66 -1.81
C ALA A 43 -3.06 7.23 -2.18
N GLY A 44 -3.43 5.96 -1.95
CA GLY A 44 -4.76 5.43 -2.31
C GLY A 44 -5.95 6.18 -1.71
N VAL A 45 -5.81 6.82 -0.54
CA VAL A 45 -6.91 7.63 0.05
C VAL A 45 -7.26 8.85 -0.81
N LEU A 46 -6.27 9.43 -1.50
CA LEU A 46 -6.43 10.65 -2.28
C LEU A 46 -7.24 10.43 -3.56
N SER A 47 -7.30 9.19 -4.05
CA SER A 47 -8.05 8.81 -5.25
C SER A 47 -9.46 8.28 -4.95
N LEU A 48 -9.83 8.07 -3.69
CA LEU A 48 -11.14 7.53 -3.34
C LEU A 48 -12.31 8.39 -3.86
N PRO A 49 -12.27 9.74 -3.80
CA PRO A 49 -13.32 10.57 -4.41
C PRO A 49 -13.44 10.35 -5.92
N TYR A 50 -12.31 10.20 -6.61
CA TYR A 50 -12.29 9.90 -8.04
C TYR A 50 -12.88 8.53 -8.36
N ALA A 51 -12.58 7.50 -7.55
CA ALA A 51 -13.24 6.20 -7.68
C ALA A 51 -14.77 6.30 -7.49
N MET A 52 -15.23 7.14 -6.55
CA MET A 52 -16.65 7.42 -6.34
C MET A 52 -17.32 8.11 -7.54
N ALA A 53 -16.59 8.93 -8.30
CA ALA A 53 -17.14 9.58 -9.51
C ALA A 53 -17.53 8.58 -10.63
N TYR A 54 -16.88 7.41 -10.69
CA TYR A 54 -17.25 6.35 -11.62
C TYR A 54 -18.19 5.30 -11.02
N LEU A 55 -18.14 5.07 -9.71
CA LEU A 55 -19.00 4.07 -9.07
C LEU A 55 -20.34 4.64 -8.58
N GLY A 56 -20.42 5.96 -8.42
CA GLY A 56 -21.57 6.66 -7.85
C GLY A 56 -21.75 6.42 -6.35
N TRP A 57 -22.76 7.07 -5.77
CA TRP A 57 -23.03 7.03 -4.33
C TRP A 57 -23.30 5.61 -3.81
N GLY A 58 -24.26 4.90 -4.40
CA GLY A 58 -24.68 3.58 -3.92
C GLY A 58 -23.59 2.52 -4.09
N PRO A 59 -23.25 2.14 -5.35
CA PRO A 59 -22.24 1.11 -5.59
C PRO A 59 -20.87 1.48 -5.02
N GLY A 60 -20.43 2.73 -5.13
CA GLY A 60 -19.14 3.18 -4.60
C GLY A 60 -19.02 3.00 -3.09
N THR A 61 -19.99 3.50 -2.33
CA THR A 61 -19.99 3.37 -0.86
C THR A 61 -20.07 1.91 -0.44
N LEU A 62 -20.87 1.10 -1.15
CA LEU A 62 -21.02 -0.33 -0.89
C LEU A 62 -19.70 -1.09 -1.12
N VAL A 63 -19.02 -0.84 -2.24
CA VAL A 63 -17.72 -1.47 -2.57
C VAL A 63 -16.65 -1.04 -1.57
N MET A 64 -16.65 0.22 -1.12
CA MET A 64 -15.74 0.67 -0.06
C MET A 64 -15.99 -0.04 1.27
N ALA A 65 -17.25 -0.13 1.71
CA ALA A 65 -17.63 -0.82 2.94
C ALA A 65 -17.28 -2.32 2.88
N PHE A 66 -17.59 -2.99 1.77
CA PHE A 66 -17.20 -4.38 1.58
C PHE A 66 -15.70 -4.57 1.55
N SER A 67 -14.95 -3.70 0.86
CA SER A 67 -13.49 -3.75 0.81
C SER A 67 -12.88 -3.59 2.20
N TRP A 68 -13.36 -2.63 3.00
CA TRP A 68 -12.92 -2.45 4.38
C TRP A 68 -13.19 -3.70 5.26
N CYS A 69 -14.39 -4.29 5.16
CA CYS A 69 -14.74 -5.52 5.89
C CYS A 69 -13.91 -6.74 5.46
N ILE A 70 -13.72 -6.93 4.15
CA ILE A 70 -12.93 -8.03 3.59
C ILE A 70 -11.49 -7.90 4.07
N THR A 71 -10.88 -6.73 3.86
CA THR A 71 -9.48 -6.48 4.19
C THR A 71 -9.22 -6.61 5.71
N LEU A 72 -10.12 -6.13 6.57
CA LEU A 72 -10.03 -6.32 8.02
C LEU A 72 -10.03 -7.82 8.39
N ASN A 73 -10.93 -8.60 7.78
CA ASN A 73 -11.00 -10.03 8.03
C ASN A 73 -9.77 -10.78 7.48
N THR A 74 -9.28 -10.46 6.29
CA THR A 74 -8.08 -11.09 5.74
C THR A 74 -6.82 -10.68 6.49
N MET A 75 -6.78 -9.46 7.04
CA MET A 75 -5.72 -9.01 7.95
C MET A 75 -5.71 -9.86 9.22
N ARG A 76 -6.89 -10.11 9.81
CA ARG A 76 -7.05 -11.03 10.96
C ARG A 76 -6.49 -12.42 10.64
N GLN A 77 -6.79 -12.94 9.46
CA GLN A 77 -6.33 -14.26 9.04
C GLN A 77 -4.81 -14.32 8.97
N LEU A 78 -4.15 -13.36 8.30
CA LEU A 78 -2.69 -13.33 8.23
C LEU A 78 -2.03 -13.24 9.60
N ILE A 79 -2.55 -12.39 10.49
CA ILE A 79 -2.03 -12.23 11.85
C ILE A 79 -2.10 -13.55 12.65
N GLN A 80 -3.19 -14.30 12.49
CA GLN A 80 -3.35 -15.61 13.13
C GLN A 80 -2.53 -16.71 12.46
N LEU A 81 -2.26 -16.58 11.16
CA LEU A 81 -1.48 -17.54 10.38
C LEU A 81 0.02 -17.41 10.60
N HIS A 82 0.50 -16.24 11.08
CA HIS A 82 1.91 -16.02 11.43
C HIS A 82 2.48 -17.08 12.39
N GLU A 83 1.65 -17.59 13.29
CA GLU A 83 2.01 -18.57 14.33
C GLU A 83 1.05 -19.77 14.31
N CYS A 84 0.63 -20.21 13.11
CA CYS A 84 -0.34 -21.31 12.99
C CYS A 84 0.22 -22.69 13.38
N VAL A 85 1.55 -22.82 13.50
CA VAL A 85 2.25 -24.03 13.92
C VAL A 85 2.95 -23.75 15.26
N PRO A 86 2.71 -24.56 16.31
CA PRO A 86 3.36 -24.36 17.60
C PRO A 86 4.89 -24.30 17.48
N GLY A 87 5.49 -23.23 18.03
CA GLY A 87 6.95 -23.04 18.04
C GLY A 87 7.57 -22.56 16.73
N VAL A 88 6.78 -22.30 15.68
CA VAL A 88 7.25 -21.79 14.38
C VAL A 88 6.64 -20.43 14.08
N ARG A 89 7.47 -19.49 13.61
CA ARG A 89 7.05 -18.17 13.12
C ARG A 89 7.28 -18.02 11.62
N PHE A 90 6.25 -17.53 10.91
CA PHE A 90 6.32 -17.17 9.50
C PHE A 90 6.46 -15.65 9.35
N ASP A 91 7.71 -15.17 9.44
CA ASP A 91 8.01 -13.73 9.45
C ASP A 91 7.84 -13.06 8.07
N ARG A 92 7.75 -13.86 6.99
CA ARG A 92 7.53 -13.39 5.61
C ARG A 92 6.30 -14.02 5.00
N TYR A 93 5.61 -13.26 4.16
CA TYR A 93 4.40 -13.74 3.49
C TYR A 93 4.68 -14.94 2.57
N TYR A 94 5.78 -14.92 1.81
CA TYR A 94 6.15 -16.06 0.97
C TYR A 94 6.56 -17.30 1.78
N ASP A 95 7.01 -17.18 3.03
CA ASP A 95 7.32 -18.33 3.88
C ASP A 95 6.03 -19.02 4.36
N LEU A 96 5.01 -18.25 4.71
CA LEU A 96 3.66 -18.78 4.93
C LEU A 96 3.12 -19.47 3.67
N GLY A 97 3.37 -18.89 2.49
CA GLY A 97 3.04 -19.50 1.21
C GLY A 97 3.72 -20.86 0.99
N ARG A 98 5.02 -20.97 1.27
CA ARG A 98 5.78 -22.24 1.19
C ARG A 98 5.21 -23.31 2.11
N HIS A 99 4.77 -22.92 3.31
CA HIS A 99 4.12 -23.86 4.22
C HIS A 99 2.77 -24.33 3.69
N ALA A 100 1.96 -23.42 3.13
CA ALA A 100 0.61 -23.73 2.65
C ALA A 100 0.58 -24.56 1.35
N PHE A 101 1.48 -24.27 0.41
CA PHE A 101 1.45 -24.82 -0.96
C PHE A 101 2.67 -25.70 -1.30
N GLY A 102 3.60 -25.86 -0.37
CA GLY A 102 4.86 -26.58 -0.58
C GLY A 102 6.01 -25.66 -1.01
N GLN A 103 7.25 -26.17 -0.89
CA GLN A 103 8.47 -25.35 -0.93
C GLN A 103 8.70 -24.59 -2.25
N ARG A 104 8.43 -25.23 -3.39
CA ARG A 104 8.61 -24.60 -4.71
C ARG A 104 7.39 -23.77 -5.09
N LEU A 105 6.20 -24.37 -5.06
CA LEU A 105 4.97 -23.75 -5.53
C LEU A 105 4.58 -22.53 -4.67
N GLY A 106 4.68 -22.64 -3.34
CA GLY A 106 4.34 -21.54 -2.44
C GLY A 106 5.22 -20.31 -2.61
N LYS A 107 6.51 -20.50 -2.89
CA LYS A 107 7.41 -19.39 -3.23
C LYS A 107 6.94 -18.68 -4.51
N TRP A 108 6.65 -19.43 -5.57
CA TRP A 108 6.27 -18.87 -6.88
C TRP A 108 4.87 -18.28 -6.93
N ILE A 109 3.96 -18.70 -6.06
CA ILE A 109 2.62 -18.10 -5.95
C ILE A 109 2.70 -16.74 -5.24
N VAL A 110 3.34 -16.68 -4.07
CA VAL A 110 3.26 -15.50 -3.19
C VAL A 110 4.31 -14.46 -3.52
N LEU A 111 5.56 -14.87 -3.78
CA LEU A 111 6.68 -13.95 -3.92
C LEU A 111 6.51 -12.96 -5.09
N PRO A 112 6.17 -13.39 -6.32
CA PRO A 112 6.01 -12.45 -7.43
C PRO A 112 4.94 -11.40 -7.14
N GLN A 113 3.79 -11.81 -6.59
CA GLN A 113 2.69 -10.91 -6.25
C GLN A 113 3.11 -9.91 -5.17
N GLN A 114 3.87 -10.35 -4.15
CA GLN A 114 4.41 -9.47 -3.12
C GLN A 114 5.41 -8.44 -3.70
N LEU A 115 6.30 -8.87 -4.61
CA LEU A 115 7.26 -7.97 -5.26
C LEU A 115 6.57 -6.95 -6.19
N ILE A 116 5.54 -7.38 -6.92
CA ILE A 116 4.70 -6.50 -7.75
C ILE A 116 4.06 -5.40 -6.90
N VAL A 117 3.50 -5.75 -5.74
CA VAL A 117 2.92 -4.75 -4.82
C VAL A 117 3.99 -3.77 -4.34
N GLN A 118 5.16 -4.24 -3.93
CA GLN A 118 6.24 -3.38 -3.44
C GLN A 118 6.74 -2.40 -4.51
N VAL A 119 7.00 -2.90 -5.72
CA VAL A 119 7.40 -2.07 -6.87
C VAL A 119 6.29 -1.09 -7.24
N GLY A 120 5.04 -1.56 -7.32
CA GLY A 120 3.89 -0.75 -7.70
C GLY A 120 3.62 0.40 -6.72
N CYS A 121 3.64 0.13 -5.41
CA CYS A 121 3.56 1.16 -4.37
C CYS A 121 4.63 2.23 -4.57
N ASN A 122 5.88 1.81 -4.77
CA ASN A 122 7.02 2.72 -4.88
C ASN A 122 6.94 3.60 -6.13
N VAL A 123 6.49 3.06 -7.26
CA VAL A 123 6.20 3.86 -8.47
C VAL A 123 5.09 4.88 -8.19
N VAL A 124 3.98 4.46 -7.59
CA VAL A 124 2.86 5.36 -7.26
C VAL A 124 3.29 6.46 -6.28
N TYR A 125 4.10 6.13 -5.27
CA TYR A 125 4.63 7.10 -4.33
C TYR A 125 5.58 8.11 -4.98
N LEU A 126 6.40 7.69 -5.94
CA LEU A 126 7.24 8.60 -6.72
C LEU A 126 6.40 9.61 -7.51
N VAL A 127 5.35 9.14 -8.19
CA VAL A 127 4.40 10.01 -8.92
C VAL A 127 3.69 10.96 -7.95
N THR A 128 3.21 10.45 -6.82
CA THR A 128 2.48 11.22 -5.80
C THR A 128 3.37 12.30 -5.19
N GLY A 129 4.58 11.94 -4.76
CA GLY A 129 5.55 12.88 -4.19
C GLY A 129 5.91 13.99 -5.17
N GLY A 130 6.14 13.64 -6.44
CA GLY A 130 6.36 14.62 -7.50
C GLY A 130 5.17 15.55 -7.73
N LYS A 131 3.93 15.01 -7.81
CA LYS A 131 2.70 15.81 -8.03
C LYS A 131 2.48 16.79 -6.88
N CYS A 132 2.63 16.31 -5.65
CA CYS A 132 2.44 17.13 -4.46
C CYS A 132 3.53 18.20 -4.31
N LEU A 133 4.80 17.86 -4.58
CA LEU A 133 5.89 18.84 -4.54
C LEU A 133 5.71 19.92 -5.60
N LYS A 134 5.33 19.54 -6.83
CA LYS A 134 4.98 20.50 -7.90
C LYS A 134 3.88 21.46 -7.42
N LYS A 135 2.77 20.93 -6.91
CA LYS A 135 1.63 21.73 -6.47
C LYS A 135 2.00 22.67 -5.31
N PHE A 136 2.82 22.20 -4.36
CA PHE A 136 3.34 23.03 -3.29
C PHE A 136 4.15 24.22 -3.85
N MET A 137 5.06 23.97 -4.79
CA MET A 137 5.92 25.01 -5.35
C MET A 137 5.17 26.01 -6.21
N GLU A 138 4.15 25.58 -6.96
CA GLU A 138 3.25 26.46 -7.71
C GLU A 138 2.47 27.42 -6.79
N ILE A 139 2.16 27.00 -5.57
CA ILE A 139 1.47 27.84 -4.57
C ILE A 139 2.46 28.72 -3.79
N ALA A 140 3.62 28.17 -3.40
CA ALA A 140 4.59 28.86 -2.57
C ALA A 140 5.37 29.93 -3.35
N CYS A 141 5.56 29.73 -4.66
CA CYS A 141 6.32 30.61 -5.52
C CYS A 141 5.53 30.99 -6.79
N ASN A 142 4.66 31.99 -6.68
CA ASN A 142 3.83 32.47 -7.79
C ASN A 142 4.62 32.98 -9.02
N ASN A 143 5.88 33.38 -8.83
CA ASN A 143 6.75 33.92 -9.90
C ASN A 143 7.81 32.92 -10.37
N CYS A 144 7.81 31.68 -9.89
CA CYS A 144 8.78 30.67 -10.33
C CYS A 144 8.43 30.17 -11.73
N THR A 145 9.47 29.87 -12.52
CA THR A 145 9.28 29.25 -13.84
C THR A 145 8.59 27.88 -13.68
N PRO A 146 7.47 27.63 -14.38
CA PRO A 146 6.81 26.34 -14.32
C PRO A 146 7.75 25.24 -14.82
N ILE A 147 7.97 24.23 -13.97
CA ILE A 147 8.75 23.05 -14.31
C ILE A 147 7.81 21.87 -14.57
N LYS A 148 8.14 21.04 -15.56
CA LYS A 148 7.37 19.84 -15.92
C LYS A 148 7.27 18.85 -14.76
N GLN A 149 6.20 18.07 -14.76
CA GLN A 149 5.92 17.06 -13.74
C GLN A 149 7.04 16.00 -13.63
N SER A 150 7.63 15.61 -14.77
CA SER A 150 8.73 14.65 -14.86
C SER A 150 9.93 15.03 -13.99
N TYR A 151 10.33 16.32 -14.00
CA TYR A 151 11.43 16.80 -13.18
C TYR A 151 11.11 16.76 -11.69
N TRP A 152 9.89 17.09 -11.27
CA TRP A 152 9.49 17.00 -9.86
C TRP A 152 9.51 15.56 -9.35
N ILE A 153 9.11 14.60 -10.18
CA ILE A 153 9.23 13.16 -9.87
C ILE A 153 10.71 12.77 -9.76
N ALA A 154 11.57 13.24 -10.65
CA ALA A 154 13.01 12.97 -10.60
C ALA A 154 13.69 13.58 -9.37
N ILE A 155 13.35 14.82 -9.00
CA ILE A 155 13.82 15.48 -7.78
C ILE A 155 13.40 14.65 -6.56
N PHE A 156 12.16 14.19 -6.50
CA PHE A 156 11.71 13.34 -5.41
C PHE A 156 12.45 11.98 -5.38
N GLY A 157 12.64 11.36 -6.55
CA GLY A 157 13.43 10.13 -6.68
C GLY A 157 14.89 10.27 -6.21
N SER A 158 15.49 11.45 -6.39
CA SER A 158 16.87 11.74 -5.92
C SER A 158 17.03 11.54 -4.41
N ILE A 159 16.01 11.90 -3.61
CA ILE A 159 16.00 11.72 -2.15
C ILE A 159 16.10 10.23 -1.81
N HIS A 160 15.43 9.39 -2.58
CA HIS A 160 15.40 7.94 -2.36
C HIS A 160 16.71 7.24 -2.71
N PHE A 161 17.56 7.81 -3.57
CA PHE A 161 18.91 7.27 -3.78
C PHE A 161 19.74 7.28 -2.50
N PHE A 162 19.57 8.31 -1.65
CA PHE A 162 20.26 8.41 -0.37
C PHE A 162 19.57 7.60 0.72
N LEU A 163 18.26 7.78 0.91
CA LEU A 163 17.53 7.12 2.01
C LEU A 163 17.49 5.60 1.87
N SER A 164 17.42 5.09 0.64
CA SER A 164 17.41 3.64 0.40
C SER A 164 18.71 2.96 0.82
N GLN A 165 19.81 3.69 1.05
CA GLN A 165 21.07 3.08 1.50
C GLN A 165 21.09 2.77 3.00
N MET A 166 20.11 3.26 3.77
CA MET A 166 20.00 2.97 5.20
C MET A 166 19.84 1.47 5.46
N PRO A 167 20.50 0.91 6.48
CA PRO A 167 20.63 -0.55 6.63
C PRO A 167 19.33 -1.27 6.94
N ASP A 168 18.41 -0.68 7.73
CA ASP A 168 17.23 -1.39 8.24
C ASP A 168 16.00 -0.49 8.48
N ILE A 169 14.84 -1.14 8.69
CA ILE A 169 13.54 -0.51 8.99
C ILE A 169 13.54 0.16 10.38
N ASN A 170 14.33 -0.33 11.34
CA ASN A 170 14.38 0.23 12.70
C ASN A 170 15.02 1.62 12.69
N SER A 171 16.01 1.84 11.84
CA SER A 171 16.62 3.14 11.53
C SER A 171 15.60 4.13 10.94
N ILE A 172 14.45 3.66 10.47
CA ILE A 172 13.39 4.45 9.81
C ILE A 172 12.13 4.54 10.69
N SER A 173 12.14 3.96 11.89
CA SER A 173 10.99 3.99 12.81
C SER A 173 10.47 5.41 13.10
N GLY A 174 11.38 6.38 13.29
CA GLY A 174 11.02 7.79 13.45
C GLY A 174 10.37 8.39 12.19
N VAL A 175 10.87 8.03 11.01
CA VAL A 175 10.28 8.46 9.72
C VAL A 175 8.90 7.83 9.52
N SER A 176 8.70 6.57 9.91
CA SER A 176 7.39 5.90 9.84
C SER A 176 6.37 6.55 10.77
N LEU A 177 6.77 6.95 11.98
CA LEU A 177 5.91 7.66 12.92
C LEU A 177 5.52 9.03 12.36
N ALA A 178 6.49 9.80 11.84
CA ALA A 178 6.22 11.07 11.18
C ALA A 178 5.25 10.88 10.01
N ALA A 179 5.46 9.85 9.17
CA ALA A 179 4.59 9.53 8.06
C ALA A 179 3.15 9.19 8.50
N ALA A 180 2.96 8.46 9.61
CA ALA A 180 1.62 8.18 10.15
C ALA A 180 0.89 9.46 10.60
N ILE A 181 1.61 10.37 11.27
CA ILE A 181 1.06 11.66 11.71
C ILE A 181 0.70 12.53 10.50
N MET A 182 1.57 12.58 9.51
CA MET A 182 1.30 13.31 8.26
C MET A 182 0.09 12.74 7.53
N SER A 183 -0.11 11.42 7.51
CA SER A 183 -1.23 10.79 6.80
C SER A 183 -2.59 11.05 7.41
N LEU A 184 -2.66 11.04 8.73
CA LEU A 184 -3.80 11.54 9.48
C LEU A 184 -4.08 13.02 9.16
N SER A 185 -3.03 13.85 9.14
CA SER A 185 -3.15 15.29 8.96
C SER A 185 -3.64 15.65 7.56
N TYR A 186 -3.00 15.17 6.48
CA TYR A 186 -3.42 15.51 5.12
C TYR A 186 -4.79 14.93 4.79
N SER A 187 -5.13 13.74 5.32
CA SER A 187 -6.46 13.14 5.13
C SER A 187 -7.52 14.00 5.81
N THR A 188 -7.23 14.49 7.02
CA THR A 188 -8.11 15.42 7.74
C THR A 188 -8.29 16.72 6.97
N ILE A 189 -7.20 17.30 6.46
CA ILE A 189 -7.25 18.50 5.63
C ILE A 189 -8.05 18.25 4.34
N ALA A 190 -7.92 17.09 3.71
CA ALA A 190 -8.64 16.78 2.49
C ALA A 190 -10.16 16.81 2.69
N TRP A 191 -10.69 16.14 3.73
CA TRP A 191 -12.14 16.13 3.97
C TRP A 191 -12.65 17.41 4.63
N VAL A 192 -11.93 17.99 5.60
CA VAL A 192 -12.30 19.27 6.22
C VAL A 192 -12.22 20.40 5.20
N GLY A 193 -11.18 20.42 4.38
CA GLY A 193 -11.00 21.38 3.28
C GLY A 193 -12.15 21.29 2.29
N SER A 194 -12.51 20.08 1.86
CA SER A 194 -13.66 19.84 0.97
C SER A 194 -14.98 20.28 1.62
N LEU A 195 -15.18 20.00 2.91
CA LEU A 195 -16.36 20.42 3.66
C LEU A 195 -16.46 21.94 3.78
N SER A 196 -15.36 22.60 4.13
CA SER A 196 -15.27 24.05 4.35
C SER A 196 -15.42 24.85 3.05
N ARG A 197 -14.89 24.33 1.93
CA ARG A 197 -15.13 24.88 0.60
C ARG A 197 -16.62 24.81 0.24
N GLY A 198 -17.30 23.76 0.67
CA GLY A 198 -18.67 23.45 0.25
C GLY A 198 -18.73 22.88 -1.16
N ARG A 199 -19.96 22.69 -1.65
CA ARG A 199 -20.23 22.20 -3.01
C ARG A 199 -19.78 23.20 -4.06
N VAL A 200 -19.07 22.73 -5.07
CA VAL A 200 -18.78 23.53 -6.27
C VAL A 200 -20.11 23.91 -6.95
N PRO A 201 -20.25 25.15 -7.50
CA PRO A 201 -21.46 25.55 -8.21
C PRO A 201 -21.78 24.58 -9.36
N ASN A 202 -23.06 24.22 -9.51
CA ASN A 202 -23.54 23.28 -10.54
C ASN A 202 -22.91 21.88 -10.47
N VAL A 203 -22.51 21.41 -9.27
CA VAL A 203 -22.01 20.05 -9.08
C VAL A 203 -23.02 19.00 -9.57
N SER A 204 -22.56 18.12 -10.45
CA SER A 204 -23.33 16.96 -10.91
C SER A 204 -22.83 15.68 -10.26
N TYR A 205 -23.77 14.84 -9.84
CA TYR A 205 -23.52 13.47 -9.38
C TYR A 205 -23.99 12.44 -10.40
N GLU A 206 -24.25 12.87 -11.64
CA GLU A 206 -24.36 11.95 -12.76
C GLU A 206 -23.05 11.19 -12.93
N TYR A 207 -23.15 10.02 -13.54
CA TYR A 207 -21.97 9.28 -13.94
C TYR A 207 -21.16 10.09 -14.96
N LYS A 208 -19.83 10.10 -14.78
CA LYS A 208 -18.93 10.94 -15.57
C LYS A 208 -19.12 10.70 -17.07
N LYS A 209 -19.42 11.79 -17.81
CA LYS A 209 -19.74 11.74 -19.24
C LYS A 209 -18.50 11.36 -20.05
N THR A 210 -18.48 10.14 -20.54
CA THR A 210 -17.49 9.60 -21.49
C THR A 210 -18.18 8.56 -22.39
N SER A 211 -17.46 7.97 -23.36
CA SER A 211 -18.04 6.89 -24.16
C SER A 211 -18.38 5.68 -23.28
N ASN A 212 -19.42 4.91 -23.63
CA ASN A 212 -19.84 3.76 -22.82
C ASN A 212 -18.70 2.77 -22.53
N ALA A 213 -17.83 2.53 -23.53
CA ALA A 213 -16.69 1.64 -23.37
C ALA A 213 -15.63 2.24 -22.43
N ASP A 214 -15.28 3.52 -22.59
CA ASP A 214 -14.34 4.23 -21.72
C ASP A 214 -14.82 4.23 -20.27
N TYR A 215 -16.12 4.49 -20.08
CA TYR A 215 -16.77 4.49 -18.79
C TYR A 215 -16.62 3.14 -18.08
N MET A 216 -16.90 2.02 -18.76
CA MET A 216 -16.76 0.69 -18.18
C MET A 216 -15.32 0.38 -17.75
N PHE A 217 -14.31 0.72 -18.56
CA PHE A 217 -12.91 0.49 -18.17
C PHE A 217 -12.48 1.35 -16.98
N ARG A 218 -13.00 2.58 -16.87
CA ARG A 218 -12.74 3.45 -15.72
C ARG A 218 -13.46 2.97 -14.46
N VAL A 219 -14.66 2.39 -14.57
CA VAL A 219 -15.33 1.67 -13.47
C VAL A 219 -14.46 0.51 -13.00
N PHE A 220 -13.93 -0.29 -13.92
CA PHE A 220 -13.04 -1.39 -13.56
C PHE A 220 -11.77 -0.90 -12.85
N ASN A 221 -11.15 0.17 -13.35
CA ASN A 221 -10.01 0.79 -12.71
C ASN A 221 -10.34 1.30 -11.29
N ALA A 222 -11.50 1.93 -11.10
CA ALA A 222 -11.97 2.42 -9.80
C ALA A 222 -12.09 1.31 -8.74
N LEU A 223 -12.49 0.09 -9.13
CA LEU A 223 -12.49 -1.06 -8.23
C LEU A 223 -11.07 -1.40 -7.71
N GLY A 224 -10.05 -1.31 -8.58
CA GLY A 224 -8.66 -1.46 -8.17
C GLY A 224 -8.17 -0.31 -7.31
N GLN A 225 -8.57 0.93 -7.58
CA GLN A 225 -8.21 2.07 -6.73
C GLN A 225 -8.69 1.88 -5.29
N ILE A 226 -9.95 1.45 -5.11
CA ILE A 226 -10.48 1.10 -3.79
C ILE A 226 -9.68 -0.04 -3.17
N THR A 227 -9.39 -1.08 -3.94
CA THR A 227 -8.60 -2.24 -3.48
C THR A 227 -7.21 -1.82 -2.99
N THR A 228 -6.53 -0.95 -3.74
CA THR A 228 -5.23 -0.40 -3.38
C THR A 228 -5.29 0.42 -2.09
N ALA A 229 -6.33 1.25 -1.92
CA ALA A 229 -6.46 2.09 -0.75
C ALA A 229 -6.45 1.28 0.55
N PHE A 230 -7.16 0.14 0.59
CA PHE A 230 -7.31 -0.68 1.80
C PHE A 230 -6.23 -1.76 1.98
N ALA A 231 -5.20 -1.78 1.14
CA ALA A 231 -4.23 -2.87 1.15
C ALA A 231 -2.97 -2.54 1.97
N GLY A 232 -2.72 -3.34 3.02
CA GLY A 232 -1.50 -3.29 3.84
C GLY A 232 -0.89 -4.67 4.10
N HIS A 233 -1.44 -5.72 3.47
CA HIS A 233 -1.21 -7.12 3.81
C HIS A 233 0.18 -7.61 3.41
N ALA A 234 0.79 -7.00 2.40
CA ALA A 234 2.10 -7.40 1.88
C ALA A 234 3.27 -7.19 2.85
N VAL A 235 3.06 -6.43 3.93
CA VAL A 235 4.08 -6.12 4.96
C VAL A 235 3.64 -6.50 6.38
N VAL A 236 2.44 -7.09 6.56
CA VAL A 236 1.88 -7.34 7.90
C VAL A 236 2.69 -8.36 8.69
N LEU A 237 3.19 -9.42 8.04
CA LEU A 237 3.96 -10.45 8.74
C LEU A 237 5.35 -9.92 9.11
N GLU A 238 5.92 -9.09 8.26
CA GLU A 238 7.17 -8.38 8.51
C GLU A 238 7.03 -7.44 9.72
N ILE A 239 5.93 -6.68 9.81
CA ILE A 239 5.64 -5.84 10.98
C ILE A 239 5.47 -6.71 12.23
N GLN A 240 4.69 -7.79 12.15
CA GLN A 240 4.45 -8.69 13.29
C GLN A 240 5.73 -9.40 13.76
N SER A 241 6.68 -9.67 12.86
CA SER A 241 7.97 -10.28 13.18
C SER A 241 8.80 -9.45 14.17
N THR A 242 8.59 -8.13 14.21
CA THR A 242 9.27 -7.21 15.14
C THR A 242 8.73 -7.28 16.57
N ILE A 243 7.52 -7.84 16.74
CA ILE A 243 6.85 -7.96 18.04
C ILE A 243 7.38 -9.21 18.78
N PRO A 244 7.72 -9.09 20.08
CA PRO A 244 8.06 -10.25 20.90
C PRO A 244 6.91 -11.27 20.94
N SER A 245 7.26 -12.55 20.92
CA SER A 245 6.30 -13.65 21.04
C SER A 245 6.77 -14.64 22.10
N ALA A 246 5.87 -15.03 22.99
CA ALA A 246 6.08 -16.05 24.01
C ALA A 246 4.94 -17.09 23.92
N PRO A 247 5.17 -18.35 24.34
CA PRO A 247 4.11 -19.37 24.34
C PRO A 247 2.82 -18.95 25.06
N GLU A 248 2.97 -18.20 26.16
CA GLU A 248 1.85 -17.68 26.97
C GLU A 248 1.23 -16.40 26.39
N LYS A 249 1.94 -15.70 25.52
CA LYS A 249 1.53 -14.42 24.94
C LYS A 249 1.98 -14.34 23.48
N PRO A 250 1.22 -14.95 22.54
CA PRO A 250 1.56 -14.94 21.13
C PRO A 250 1.54 -13.53 20.56
N SER A 251 2.38 -13.28 19.56
CA SER A 251 2.49 -11.95 18.90
C SER A 251 1.17 -11.52 18.24
N SER A 252 0.29 -12.48 17.92
CA SER A 252 -1.00 -12.24 17.30
C SER A 252 -1.94 -11.35 18.12
N ILE A 253 -1.87 -11.40 19.46
CA ILE A 253 -2.73 -10.58 20.34
C ILE A 253 -2.38 -9.08 20.24
N PRO A 254 -1.13 -8.65 20.55
CA PRO A 254 -0.75 -7.25 20.40
C PRO A 254 -0.82 -6.78 18.95
N MET A 255 -0.49 -7.65 17.98
CA MET A 255 -0.61 -7.31 16.55
C MET A 255 -2.07 -7.05 16.16
N TRP A 256 -3.01 -7.91 16.55
CA TRP A 256 -4.43 -7.74 16.27
C TRP A 256 -5.01 -6.47 16.90
N ARG A 257 -4.64 -6.18 18.16
CA ARG A 257 -5.01 -4.91 18.79
C ARG A 257 -4.49 -3.72 17.99
N GLY A 258 -3.24 -3.79 17.53
CA GLY A 258 -2.64 -2.74 16.72
C GLY A 258 -3.36 -2.53 15.37
N ALA A 259 -3.70 -3.63 14.70
CA ALA A 259 -4.42 -3.64 13.43
C ALA A 259 -5.85 -3.10 13.56
N VAL A 260 -6.60 -3.44 14.61
CA VAL A 260 -7.96 -2.91 14.83
C VAL A 260 -7.94 -1.38 14.97
N TRP A 261 -7.00 -0.83 15.73
CA TRP A 261 -6.84 0.62 15.83
C TRP A 261 -6.42 1.25 14.51
N ALA A 262 -5.54 0.60 13.74
CA ALA A 262 -5.16 1.07 12.42
C ALA A 262 -6.36 1.10 11.45
N TYR A 263 -7.23 0.08 11.49
CA TYR A 263 -8.44 0.03 10.67
C TYR A 263 -9.52 1.04 11.08
N PHE A 264 -9.61 1.34 12.37
CA PHE A 264 -10.46 2.41 12.88
C PHE A 264 -9.97 3.77 12.36
N VAL A 265 -8.66 4.05 12.50
CA VAL A 265 -8.01 5.24 11.96
C VAL A 265 -8.20 5.35 10.43
N ASN A 266 -8.04 4.23 9.74
CA ASN A 266 -8.28 4.15 8.30
C ASN A 266 -9.73 4.52 7.95
N ALA A 267 -10.72 4.03 8.70
CA ALA A 267 -12.13 4.34 8.43
C ALA A 267 -12.44 5.84 8.59
N ILE A 268 -11.94 6.48 9.66
CA ILE A 268 -12.15 7.92 9.90
C ILE A 268 -11.41 8.81 8.90
N CYS A 269 -10.36 8.31 8.24
CA CYS A 269 -9.70 9.04 7.16
C CYS A 269 -10.41 8.80 5.82
N TYR A 270 -10.69 7.54 5.48
CA TYR A 270 -11.03 7.17 4.11
C TYR A 270 -12.47 7.47 3.75
N PHE A 271 -13.42 7.11 4.62
CA PHE A 271 -14.83 7.34 4.33
C PHE A 271 -15.13 8.83 4.25
N PRO A 272 -14.67 9.69 5.20
CA PRO A 272 -14.87 11.13 5.06
C PRO A 272 -14.19 11.70 3.82
N VAL A 273 -12.95 11.33 3.50
CA VAL A 273 -12.29 11.82 2.28
C VAL A 273 -13.09 11.44 1.04
N ALA A 274 -13.49 10.17 0.90
CA ALA A 274 -14.25 9.69 -0.25
C ALA A 274 -15.62 10.37 -0.37
N LEU A 275 -16.41 10.35 0.71
CA LEU A 275 -17.79 10.82 0.69
C LEU A 275 -17.87 12.34 0.63
N VAL A 276 -17.08 13.06 1.43
CA VAL A 276 -17.09 14.53 1.44
C VAL A 276 -16.38 15.09 0.21
N GLY A 277 -15.28 14.46 -0.24
CA GLY A 277 -14.62 14.84 -1.49
C GLY A 277 -15.55 14.67 -2.68
N TYR A 278 -16.20 13.51 -2.81
CA TYR A 278 -17.17 13.29 -3.88
C TYR A 278 -18.39 14.21 -3.75
N TRP A 279 -18.87 14.47 -2.52
CA TRP A 279 -19.91 15.46 -2.26
C TRP A 279 -19.52 16.87 -2.73
N ALA A 280 -18.30 17.32 -2.48
CA ALA A 280 -17.86 18.67 -2.83
C ALA A 280 -17.69 18.85 -4.35
N PHE A 281 -17.14 17.83 -5.03
CA PHE A 281 -16.64 17.93 -6.41
C PHE A 281 -17.46 17.16 -7.46
N GLY A 282 -18.26 16.17 -7.06
CA GLY A 282 -19.08 15.37 -7.97
C GLY A 282 -18.25 14.61 -9.01
N GLN A 283 -18.75 14.55 -10.25
CA GLN A 283 -18.11 13.85 -11.37
C GLN A 283 -16.77 14.46 -11.83
N ASP A 284 -16.53 15.73 -11.49
CA ASP A 284 -15.38 16.53 -11.96
C ASP A 284 -14.19 16.47 -11.00
N VAL A 285 -14.26 15.62 -9.97
CA VAL A 285 -13.15 15.43 -9.05
C VAL A 285 -11.92 14.89 -9.79
N GLU A 286 -10.76 15.44 -9.45
CA GLU A 286 -9.46 15.01 -9.98
C GLU A 286 -8.99 13.70 -9.33
N ASP A 287 -8.05 13.01 -10.00
CA ASP A 287 -7.49 11.73 -9.53
C ASP A 287 -6.81 11.82 -8.15
N ASN A 288 -6.38 13.02 -7.77
CA ASN A 288 -5.92 13.38 -6.43
C ASN A 288 -6.75 14.56 -5.90
N VAL A 289 -7.58 14.30 -4.89
CA VAL A 289 -8.49 15.30 -4.31
C VAL A 289 -7.80 16.57 -3.78
N LEU A 290 -6.53 16.47 -3.35
CA LEU A 290 -5.78 17.65 -2.88
C LEU A 290 -5.45 18.62 -4.02
N VAL A 291 -5.40 18.14 -5.26
CA VAL A 291 -5.22 19.00 -6.44
C VAL A 291 -6.52 19.74 -6.75
N ALA A 292 -7.67 19.14 -6.45
CA ALA A 292 -8.99 19.73 -6.68
C ALA A 292 -9.32 20.87 -5.69
N LEU A 293 -8.65 20.92 -4.53
CA LEU A 293 -8.78 22.03 -3.58
C LEU A 293 -8.05 23.27 -4.13
N GLU A 294 -8.76 24.39 -4.22
CA GLU A 294 -8.22 25.66 -4.75
C GLU A 294 -7.99 26.74 -3.68
N LYS A 295 -8.74 26.70 -2.56
CA LYS A 295 -8.64 27.67 -1.47
C LYS A 295 -8.87 27.03 -0.08
N PRO A 296 -8.24 27.56 1.00
CA PRO A 296 -7.18 28.57 1.01
C PRO A 296 -5.81 27.98 0.65
N ALA A 297 -4.99 28.76 -0.07
CA ALA A 297 -3.76 28.29 -0.70
C ALA A 297 -2.73 27.71 0.29
N TRP A 298 -2.53 28.35 1.45
CA TRP A 298 -1.57 27.88 2.46
C TRP A 298 -1.91 26.49 3.01
N LEU A 299 -3.21 26.18 3.16
CA LEU A 299 -3.67 24.90 3.70
C LEU A 299 -3.43 23.77 2.69
N ILE A 300 -3.64 24.06 1.40
CA ILE A 300 -3.38 23.13 0.29
C ILE A 300 -1.88 22.90 0.14
N ALA A 301 -1.07 23.95 0.23
CA ALA A 301 0.38 23.83 0.22
C ALA A 301 0.87 22.96 1.39
N ALA A 302 0.36 23.20 2.61
CA ALA A 302 0.68 22.38 3.78
C ALA A 302 0.28 20.91 3.58
N ALA A 303 -0.93 20.64 3.09
CA ALA A 303 -1.39 19.27 2.84
C ALA A 303 -0.52 18.54 1.79
N ASN A 304 -0.14 19.21 0.71
CA ASN A 304 0.74 18.64 -0.30
C ASN A 304 2.14 18.36 0.26
N LEU A 305 2.69 19.25 1.10
CA LEU A 305 3.97 19.02 1.77
C LEU A 305 3.88 17.86 2.79
N MET A 306 2.75 17.72 3.50
CA MET A 306 2.50 16.57 4.39
C MET A 306 2.45 15.26 3.62
N VAL A 307 1.76 15.21 2.46
CA VAL A 307 1.77 14.03 1.58
C VAL A 307 3.18 13.73 1.12
N PHE A 308 3.93 14.75 0.67
CA PHE A 308 5.32 14.61 0.25
C PHE A 308 6.18 13.97 1.35
N VAL A 309 6.12 14.46 2.59
CA VAL A 309 6.86 13.88 3.72
C VAL A 309 6.38 12.46 4.04
N HIS A 310 5.08 12.21 4.00
CA HIS A 310 4.52 10.88 4.23
C HIS A 310 5.06 9.85 3.23
N VAL A 311 5.01 10.16 1.93
CA VAL A 311 5.41 9.20 0.88
C VAL A 311 6.91 8.90 0.90
N ILE A 312 7.74 9.77 1.50
CA ILE A 312 9.17 9.46 1.76
C ILE A 312 9.28 8.21 2.63
N GLY A 313 8.56 8.20 3.76
CA GLY A 313 8.57 7.08 4.71
C GLY A 313 7.93 5.83 4.12
N SER A 314 6.78 5.99 3.48
CA SER A 314 6.03 4.86 2.90
C SER A 314 6.82 4.15 1.80
N TYR A 315 7.56 4.87 0.96
CA TYR A 315 8.47 4.26 -0.02
C TYR A 315 9.48 3.32 0.65
N GLN A 316 10.09 3.74 1.76
CA GLN A 316 11.08 2.92 2.44
C GLN A 316 10.48 1.64 3.04
N ILE A 317 9.25 1.71 3.56
CA ILE A 317 8.55 0.54 4.12
C ILE A 317 8.36 -0.56 3.06
N TYR A 318 8.05 -0.19 1.83
CA TYR A 318 7.89 -1.16 0.73
C TYR A 318 9.21 -1.53 0.04
N ALA A 319 10.19 -0.63 0.00
CA ALA A 319 11.49 -0.88 -0.63
C ALA A 319 12.38 -1.84 0.19
N MET A 320 12.39 -1.73 1.52
CA MET A 320 13.30 -2.52 2.37
C MET A 320 13.10 -4.05 2.24
N PRO A 321 11.87 -4.59 2.29
CA PRO A 321 11.66 -6.02 2.08
C PRO A 321 12.07 -6.48 0.67
N PHE A 322 11.88 -5.64 -0.35
CA PHE A 322 12.32 -5.93 -1.71
C PHE A 322 13.85 -6.07 -1.77
N PHE A 323 14.58 -5.11 -1.20
CA PHE A 323 16.04 -5.14 -1.16
C PHE A 323 16.55 -6.40 -0.48
N GLU A 324 15.98 -6.77 0.66
CA GLU A 324 16.39 -7.97 1.39
C GLU A 324 16.22 -9.24 0.54
N VAL A 325 15.11 -9.38 -0.18
CA VAL A 325 14.86 -10.53 -1.07
C VAL A 325 15.87 -10.58 -2.21
N VAL A 326 16.11 -9.44 -2.88
CA VAL A 326 17.00 -9.39 -4.06
C VAL A 326 18.46 -9.56 -3.65
N GLU A 327 18.93 -8.85 -2.61
CA GLU A 327 20.30 -8.97 -2.11
C GLU A 327 20.59 -10.41 -1.69
N LYS A 328 19.70 -11.06 -0.93
CA LYS A 328 19.85 -12.47 -0.55
C LYS A 328 19.91 -13.39 -1.77
N THR A 329 19.04 -13.15 -2.76
CA THR A 329 19.03 -13.95 -3.99
C THR A 329 20.31 -13.79 -4.79
N VAL A 330 20.87 -12.58 -4.86
CA VAL A 330 22.14 -12.30 -5.57
C VAL A 330 23.31 -12.94 -4.83
N VAL A 331 23.39 -12.80 -3.51
CA VAL A 331 24.42 -13.46 -2.67
C VAL A 331 24.38 -14.98 -2.86
N ALA A 332 23.20 -15.58 -2.77
CA ALA A 332 23.04 -17.03 -2.90
C ALA A 332 23.39 -17.54 -4.31
N ARG A 333 22.99 -16.81 -5.36
CA ARG A 333 23.17 -17.24 -6.75
C ARG A 333 24.56 -16.98 -7.30
N PHE A 334 25.14 -15.82 -6.98
CA PHE A 334 26.43 -15.38 -7.52
C PHE A 334 27.58 -15.50 -6.52
N LYS A 335 27.32 -15.99 -5.30
CA LYS A 335 28.32 -16.16 -4.22
C LYS A 335 29.12 -14.90 -3.92
N VAL A 336 28.49 -13.73 -4.11
CA VAL A 336 29.08 -12.42 -3.80
C VAL A 336 28.99 -12.16 -2.30
N THR A 337 29.98 -11.48 -1.72
CA THR A 337 29.93 -11.08 -0.31
C THR A 337 28.86 -10.02 -0.08
N HIS A 338 28.12 -10.15 1.03
CA HIS A 338 27.23 -9.08 1.47
C HIS A 338 28.09 -7.89 1.92
N GLY A 339 27.95 -6.76 1.25
CA GLY A 339 28.82 -5.61 1.45
C GLY A 339 28.26 -4.33 0.85
N LEU A 340 28.94 -3.21 1.10
CA LEU A 340 28.51 -1.88 0.68
C LEU A 340 28.31 -1.78 -0.84
N GLY A 341 29.20 -2.40 -1.64
CA GLY A 341 29.11 -2.39 -3.09
C GLY A 341 27.84 -3.04 -3.64
N LEU A 342 27.49 -4.23 -3.14
CA LEU A 342 26.25 -4.92 -3.53
C LEU A 342 25.01 -4.10 -3.15
N ARG A 343 25.01 -3.54 -1.93
CA ARG A 343 23.93 -2.69 -1.42
C ARG A 343 23.72 -1.46 -2.31
N LEU A 344 24.79 -0.71 -2.56
CA LEU A 344 24.75 0.48 -3.42
C LEU A 344 24.23 0.11 -4.81
N PHE A 345 24.72 -0.97 -5.41
CA PHE A 345 24.30 -1.40 -6.75
C PHE A 345 22.83 -1.80 -6.81
N VAL A 346 22.39 -2.76 -5.98
CA VAL A 346 21.02 -3.30 -6.02
C VAL A 346 20.01 -2.20 -5.71
N ARG A 347 20.25 -1.42 -4.66
CA ARG A 347 19.29 -0.41 -4.21
C ARG A 347 19.24 0.80 -5.14
N SER A 348 20.38 1.27 -5.65
CA SER A 348 20.40 2.37 -6.62
C SER A 348 19.77 1.95 -7.95
N THR A 349 20.02 0.72 -8.42
CA THR A 349 19.36 0.19 -9.63
C THR A 349 17.85 0.15 -9.45
N TYR A 350 17.37 -0.30 -8.28
CA TYR A 350 15.95 -0.32 -7.99
C TYR A 350 15.31 1.07 -7.98
N VAL A 351 15.93 2.04 -7.30
CA VAL A 351 15.44 3.43 -7.28
C VAL A 351 15.44 4.02 -8.68
N ALA A 352 16.48 3.77 -9.48
CA ALA A 352 16.56 4.20 -10.87
C ALA A 352 15.42 3.62 -11.74
N LEU A 353 15.18 2.31 -11.65
CA LEU A 353 14.12 1.64 -12.42
C LEU A 353 12.72 2.11 -12.03
N THR A 354 12.45 2.22 -10.73
CA THR A 354 11.14 2.71 -10.24
C THR A 354 10.93 4.19 -10.62
N SER A 355 11.99 5.01 -10.55
CA SER A 355 11.95 6.42 -11.00
C SER A 355 11.72 6.53 -12.50
N PHE A 356 12.38 5.70 -13.31
CA PHE A 356 12.16 5.68 -14.75
C PHE A 356 10.70 5.39 -15.10
N VAL A 357 10.10 4.36 -14.50
CA VAL A 357 8.68 4.03 -14.71
C VAL A 357 7.77 5.17 -14.24
N ALA A 358 8.04 5.76 -13.07
CA ALA A 358 7.24 6.85 -12.52
C ALA A 358 7.28 8.13 -13.38
N VAL A 359 8.45 8.47 -13.93
CA VAL A 359 8.60 9.61 -14.84
C VAL A 359 7.92 9.34 -16.19
N THR A 360 7.99 8.10 -16.68
CA THR A 360 7.40 7.71 -17.97
C THR A 360 5.87 7.70 -17.89
N PHE A 361 5.28 7.11 -16.84
CA PHE A 361 3.83 6.92 -16.73
C PHE A 361 3.25 7.62 -15.48
N PRO A 362 3.15 8.96 -15.45
CA PRO A 362 2.72 9.69 -14.25
C PRO A 362 1.18 9.71 -14.03
N PHE A 363 0.48 8.67 -14.47
CA PHE A 363 -0.98 8.53 -14.39
C PHE A 363 -1.40 7.91 -13.04
N PHE A 364 -1.50 8.77 -12.03
CA PHE A 364 -1.71 8.35 -10.64
C PHE A 364 -2.94 7.44 -10.44
N GLY A 365 -4.12 7.85 -10.93
CA GLY A 365 -5.34 7.04 -10.83
C GLY A 365 -5.21 5.69 -11.54
N ASP A 366 -4.63 5.66 -12.74
CA ASP A 366 -4.55 4.43 -13.53
C ASP A 366 -3.55 3.43 -12.98
N LEU A 367 -2.40 3.90 -12.47
CA LEU A 367 -1.43 3.06 -11.79
C LEU A 367 -2.02 2.43 -10.52
N LEU A 368 -2.81 3.19 -9.76
CA LEU A 368 -3.51 2.68 -8.58
C LEU A 368 -4.52 1.58 -8.94
N GLY A 369 -5.27 1.73 -10.03
CA GLY A 369 -6.17 0.68 -10.51
C GLY A 369 -5.43 -0.56 -11.04
N LEU A 370 -4.35 -0.36 -11.80
CA LEU A 370 -3.54 -1.44 -12.37
C LEU A 370 -2.91 -2.32 -11.28
N PHE A 371 -2.14 -1.72 -10.36
CA PHE A 371 -1.53 -2.46 -9.27
C PHE A 371 -2.57 -2.97 -8.27
N GLY A 372 -3.69 -2.25 -8.13
CA GLY A 372 -4.87 -2.64 -7.36
C GLY A 372 -5.44 -3.98 -7.76
N GLY A 373 -5.68 -4.15 -9.06
CA GLY A 373 -6.12 -5.42 -9.61
C GLY A 373 -5.05 -6.50 -9.51
N PHE A 374 -3.88 -6.26 -10.11
CA PHE A 374 -2.91 -7.33 -10.34
C PHE A 374 -2.23 -7.80 -9.05
N GLY A 375 -1.72 -6.87 -8.24
CA GLY A 375 -0.96 -7.16 -7.03
C GLY A 375 -1.81 -7.20 -5.77
N PHE A 376 -2.58 -6.13 -5.52
CA PHE A 376 -3.26 -5.95 -4.25
C PHE A 376 -4.45 -6.89 -4.06
N ALA A 377 -5.31 -7.06 -5.07
CA ALA A 377 -6.43 -8.00 -4.99
C ALA A 377 -5.90 -9.42 -4.68
N SER A 378 -4.81 -9.82 -5.34
CA SER A 378 -4.15 -11.10 -5.12
C SER A 378 -3.64 -11.26 -3.69
N THR A 379 -2.83 -10.32 -3.21
CA THR A 379 -2.17 -10.41 -1.89
C THR A 379 -3.11 -10.15 -0.71
N THR A 380 -4.21 -9.45 -0.93
CA THR A 380 -5.11 -8.96 0.13
C THR A 380 -6.45 -9.70 0.19
N TYR A 381 -7.05 -10.03 -0.96
CA TYR A 381 -8.38 -10.64 -1.04
C TYR A 381 -8.28 -12.15 -1.28
N ILE A 382 -7.36 -12.57 -2.16
CA ILE A 382 -7.28 -13.96 -2.63
C ILE A 382 -6.39 -14.80 -1.71
N LEU A 383 -5.09 -14.48 -1.63
CA LEU A 383 -4.10 -15.32 -0.96
C LEU A 383 -4.40 -15.60 0.53
N PRO A 384 -4.79 -14.61 1.37
CA PRO A 384 -5.10 -14.89 2.77
C PRO A 384 -6.22 -15.92 2.91
N CYS A 385 -7.28 -15.76 2.12
CA CYS A 385 -8.44 -16.64 2.11
C CYS A 385 -8.09 -18.05 1.63
N VAL A 386 -7.31 -18.19 0.56
CA VAL A 386 -6.86 -19.50 0.07
C VAL A 386 -5.99 -20.21 1.10
N ILE A 387 -5.01 -19.50 1.69
CA ILE A 387 -4.13 -20.05 2.71
C ILE A 387 -4.93 -20.45 3.95
N TRP A 388 -5.88 -19.62 4.39
CA TRP A 388 -6.76 -19.92 5.51
C TRP A 388 -7.59 -21.18 5.27
N LEU A 389 -8.24 -21.29 4.11
CA LEU A 389 -9.00 -22.49 3.74
C LEU A 389 -8.12 -23.75 3.70
N LYS A 390 -6.87 -23.62 3.24
CA LYS A 390 -5.93 -24.74 3.13
C LYS A 390 -5.40 -25.21 4.49
N ILE A 391 -5.05 -24.27 5.37
CA ILE A 391 -4.42 -24.53 6.68
C ILE A 391 -5.47 -24.84 7.74
N LYS A 392 -6.47 -23.96 7.92
CA LYS A 392 -7.48 -24.10 9.00
C LYS A 392 -8.63 -25.04 8.65
N LYS A 393 -8.86 -25.32 7.36
CA LYS A 393 -9.88 -26.25 6.85
C LYS A 393 -11.25 -26.11 7.55
N PRO A 394 -11.86 -24.90 7.54
CA PRO A 394 -13.15 -24.70 8.18
C PRO A 394 -14.23 -25.60 7.58
N ARG A 395 -15.25 -25.96 8.38
CA ARG A 395 -16.37 -26.82 7.93
C ARG A 395 -16.99 -26.24 6.65
N ARG A 396 -17.23 -27.09 5.65
CA ARG A 396 -17.87 -26.69 4.38
C ARG A 396 -19.22 -26.04 4.68
N PHE A 397 -19.53 -24.97 3.93
CA PHE A 397 -20.72 -24.13 4.12
C PHE A 397 -20.85 -23.42 5.48
N SER A 398 -19.82 -23.46 6.34
CA SER A 398 -19.76 -22.54 7.48
C SER A 398 -19.60 -21.10 7.00
N LEU A 399 -19.96 -20.14 7.87
CA LEU A 399 -19.83 -18.71 7.57
C LEU A 399 -18.38 -18.33 7.20
N SER A 400 -17.38 -18.91 7.86
CA SER A 400 -15.97 -18.71 7.49
C SER A 400 -15.65 -19.30 6.10
N TRP A 401 -16.20 -20.46 5.76
CA TRP A 401 -15.96 -21.09 4.47
C TRP A 401 -16.61 -20.30 3.32
N THR A 402 -17.87 -19.89 3.45
CA THR A 402 -18.59 -19.12 2.43
C THR A 402 -17.99 -17.74 2.25
N PHE A 403 -17.66 -17.05 3.35
CA PHE A 403 -17.03 -15.73 3.29
C PHE A 403 -15.69 -15.76 2.56
N ASN A 404 -14.83 -16.74 2.86
CA ASN A 404 -13.52 -16.86 2.20
C ASN A 404 -13.65 -17.15 0.69
N TRP A 405 -14.58 -18.02 0.29
CA TRP A 405 -14.85 -18.23 -1.14
C TRP A 405 -15.40 -16.98 -1.82
N GLY A 406 -16.32 -16.25 -1.16
CA GLY A 406 -16.81 -14.97 -1.67
C GLY A 406 -15.69 -13.96 -1.89
N CYS A 407 -14.75 -13.84 -0.94
CA CYS A 407 -13.57 -12.99 -1.07
C CYS A 407 -12.67 -13.41 -2.24
N ILE A 408 -12.49 -14.71 -2.45
CA ILE A 408 -11.70 -15.24 -3.58
C ILE A 408 -12.36 -14.88 -4.91
N PHE A 409 -13.66 -15.15 -5.08
CA PHE A 409 -14.37 -14.83 -6.32
C PHE A 409 -14.38 -13.33 -6.61
N PHE A 410 -14.65 -12.51 -5.59
CA PHE A 410 -14.64 -11.06 -5.73
C PHE A 410 -13.23 -10.53 -6.02
N GLY A 411 -12.21 -11.04 -5.34
CA GLY A 411 -10.81 -10.68 -5.58
C GLY A 411 -10.34 -11.07 -6.99
N VAL A 412 -10.71 -12.25 -7.49
CA VAL A 412 -10.40 -12.69 -8.86
C VAL A 412 -11.11 -11.79 -9.88
N PHE A 413 -12.38 -11.44 -9.64
CA PHE A 413 -13.12 -10.50 -10.49
C PHE A 413 -12.41 -9.14 -10.58
N ILE A 414 -12.01 -8.56 -9.45
CA ILE A 414 -11.25 -7.30 -9.41
C ILE A 414 -9.90 -7.45 -10.11
N MET A 415 -9.19 -8.55 -9.87
CA MET A 415 -7.89 -8.82 -10.47
C MET A 415 -7.96 -8.75 -11.99
N PHE A 416 -8.95 -9.40 -12.63
CA PHE A 416 -9.10 -9.34 -14.08
C PHE A 416 -9.59 -7.98 -14.55
N THR A 417 -10.73 -7.52 -14.02
CA THR A 417 -11.38 -6.30 -14.51
C THR A 417 -10.48 -5.08 -14.35
N SER A 418 -9.94 -4.85 -13.15
CA SER A 418 -9.12 -3.68 -12.86
C SER A 418 -7.77 -3.70 -13.56
N THR A 419 -7.15 -4.87 -13.75
CA THR A 419 -5.91 -4.96 -14.53
C THR A 419 -6.16 -4.57 -15.98
N ILE A 420 -7.24 -5.07 -16.59
CA ILE A 420 -7.61 -4.72 -17.97
C ILE A 420 -7.95 -3.22 -18.07
N GLY A 421 -8.74 -2.70 -17.14
CA GLY A 421 -9.08 -1.28 -17.09
C GLY A 421 -7.86 -0.38 -16.91
N GLY A 422 -6.95 -0.73 -16.01
CA GLY A 422 -5.68 -0.04 -15.79
C GLY A 422 -4.77 -0.04 -17.00
N VAL A 423 -4.54 -1.19 -17.63
CA VAL A 423 -3.71 -1.26 -18.85
C VAL A 423 -4.33 -0.42 -19.95
N ARG A 424 -5.63 -0.57 -20.21
CA ARG A 424 -6.32 0.17 -21.27
C ARG A 424 -6.27 1.67 -21.02
N ASN A 425 -6.49 2.13 -19.79
CA ASN A 425 -6.44 3.55 -19.48
C ASN A 425 -5.03 4.11 -19.61
N VAL A 426 -3.99 3.41 -19.12
CA VAL A 426 -2.60 3.82 -19.33
C VAL A 426 -2.29 3.94 -20.82
N VAL A 427 -2.73 3.00 -21.65
CA VAL A 427 -2.53 3.07 -23.11
C VAL A 427 -3.22 4.29 -23.71
N VAL A 428 -4.49 4.53 -23.38
CA VAL A 428 -5.24 5.67 -23.89
C VAL A 428 -4.65 7.00 -23.43
N ASP A 429 -4.40 7.15 -22.13
CA ASP A 429 -3.88 8.39 -21.55
C ASP A 429 -2.42 8.63 -21.98
N SER A 430 -1.65 7.58 -22.29
CA SER A 430 -0.31 7.69 -22.89
C SER A 430 -0.31 8.15 -24.34
N SER A 431 -1.38 7.89 -25.09
CA SER A 431 -1.45 8.22 -26.52
C SER A 431 -1.54 9.72 -26.78
N THR A 432 -1.97 10.49 -25.79
CA THR A 432 -2.10 11.95 -25.81
C THR A 432 -1.07 12.64 -24.93
N TYR A 433 -0.20 11.88 -24.25
CA TYR A 433 0.79 12.42 -23.33
C TYR A 433 2.13 12.65 -24.04
N ASP A 434 2.59 13.89 -24.07
CA ASP A 434 3.92 14.20 -24.58
C ASP A 434 4.98 13.82 -23.55
N PHE A 435 5.52 12.61 -23.69
CA PHE A 435 6.58 12.11 -22.81
C PHE A 435 7.77 13.06 -22.76
N TYR A 436 8.18 13.45 -21.56
CA TYR A 436 9.34 14.30 -21.28
C TYR A 436 9.28 15.74 -21.86
N SER A 437 8.13 16.15 -22.40
CA SER A 437 7.90 17.46 -23.06
C SER A 437 7.11 18.46 -22.24
#